data_AF-A0A523S4K8-F1
#
_entry.id   AF-A0A523S4K8-F1
#
_cell.length_a   1.000
_cell.length_b   1.000
_cell.length_c   1.000
_cell.angle_alpha   90.00
_cell.angle_beta   90.00
_cell.angle_gamma   90.00
#
_symmetry.space_group_name_H-M   'P 1'
#
loop_
_entity.id
_entity.type
_entity.pdbx_description
1 polymer ?
#
loop_
_entity_poly.entity_id
_entity_poly.type
_entity_poly.pdbx_seq_one_letter_code
_entity_poly.pdbx_strand_id
1 'polypeptide(L)'
;MLIAIGLTTVVLVGIPILLFAVDTLGTATQLEMAQNFSERVYNETQLVDTGANNTLIEINVPTGVTVTAEGSTLTVSFQSSGGQITAWEESYSHPISLQAPSGSGPHMMRIAMIAGIIELTFAEL
;
A
#
# COMPACT_ATOMS: atom_id res chain seq x y z
N MET A 1 49.31 -53.26 10.24
CA MET A 1 48.21 -52.88 9.33
C MET A 1 47.51 -51.67 9.91
N LEU A 2 47.36 -50.61 9.11
CA LEU A 2 46.72 -49.35 9.45
C LEU A 2 45.29 -49.40 8.90
N ILE A 3 44.27 -49.11 9.73
CA ILE A 3 42.94 -48.73 9.24
C ILE A 3 42.46 -47.57 10.10
N ALA A 4 42.50 -46.37 9.52
CA ALA A 4 41.82 -45.19 10.01
C ALA A 4 40.35 -45.30 9.59
N ILE A 5 39.42 -45.04 10.50
CA ILE A 5 38.03 -44.77 10.15
C ILE A 5 37.67 -43.47 10.84
N GLY A 6 37.68 -42.38 10.05
CA GLY A 6 37.24 -41.07 10.48
C GLY A 6 35.74 -41.10 10.75
N LEU A 7 35.37 -40.77 11.99
CA LEU A 7 33.99 -40.53 12.37
C LEU A 7 33.56 -39.21 11.70
N THR A 8 32.78 -39.28 10.64
CA THR A 8 32.21 -38.11 9.97
C THR A 8 31.24 -37.43 10.93
N THR A 9 31.64 -36.29 11.48
CA THR A 9 30.72 -35.38 12.14
C THR A 9 29.77 -34.83 11.08
N VAL A 10 28.53 -35.32 11.08
CA VAL A 10 27.44 -34.64 10.37
C VAL A 10 27.21 -33.33 11.10
N VAL A 11 27.78 -32.25 10.58
CA VAL A 11 27.37 -30.89 10.96
C VAL A 11 25.99 -30.70 10.35
N LEU A 12 24.96 -30.93 11.17
CA LEU A 12 23.61 -30.48 10.89
C LEU A 12 23.65 -28.94 10.94
N VAL A 13 24.00 -28.29 9.82
CA VAL A 13 23.93 -26.84 9.71
C VAL A 13 22.46 -26.46 9.80
N GLY A 14 22.09 -25.84 10.91
CA GLY A 14 20.74 -25.38 11.19
C GLY A 14 20.24 -24.47 10.07
N ILE A 15 19.09 -24.81 9.52
CA ILE A 15 18.30 -23.87 8.74
C ILE A 15 16.94 -23.67 9.40
N PRO A 16 16.84 -22.71 10.35
CA PRO A 16 15.60 -22.00 10.57
C PRO A 16 15.73 -20.50 10.26
N ILE A 17 16.68 -20.09 9.40
CA ILE A 17 16.84 -18.67 9.04
C ILE A 17 16.07 -18.29 7.75
N LEU A 18 15.77 -19.27 6.88
CA LEU A 18 15.12 -19.00 5.59
C LEU A 18 13.64 -18.64 5.72
N LEU A 19 12.93 -19.15 6.74
CA LEU A 19 11.50 -18.86 6.94
C LEU A 19 11.26 -17.38 7.31
N PHE A 20 12.11 -16.79 8.14
CA PHE A 20 11.95 -15.40 8.59
C PHE A 20 12.26 -14.39 7.47
N ALA A 21 13.18 -14.72 6.57
CA ALA A 21 13.54 -13.85 5.46
C ALA A 21 12.41 -13.74 4.41
N VAL A 22 11.66 -14.81 4.15
CA VAL A 22 10.56 -14.81 3.17
C VAL A 22 9.39 -13.94 3.62
N ASP A 23 8.98 -14.02 4.90
CA ASP A 23 7.90 -13.17 5.44
C ASP A 23 8.29 -11.69 5.48
N THR A 24 9.57 -11.41 5.78
CA THR A 24 10.08 -10.03 5.81
C THR A 24 10.14 -9.42 4.39
N LEU A 25 10.53 -10.22 3.38
CA LEU A 25 10.53 -9.80 1.97
C LEU A 25 9.12 -9.55 1.43
N GLY A 26 8.14 -10.40 1.79
CA GLY A 26 6.74 -10.21 1.43
C GLY A 26 6.17 -8.92 2.03
N THR A 27 6.45 -8.66 3.31
CA THR A 27 5.96 -7.47 4.02
C THR A 27 6.56 -6.18 3.46
N ALA A 28 7.87 -6.16 3.20
CA ALA A 28 8.54 -4.99 2.60
C ALA A 28 7.99 -4.66 1.20
N THR A 29 7.76 -5.69 0.38
CA THR A 29 7.16 -5.51 -0.95
C THR A 29 5.73 -4.96 -0.86
N GLN A 30 4.92 -5.46 0.08
CA GLN A 30 3.56 -4.96 0.29
C GLN A 30 3.53 -3.51 0.77
N LEU A 31 4.46 -3.14 1.66
CA LEU A 31 4.61 -1.76 2.11
C LEU A 31 4.99 -0.83 0.96
N GLU A 32 5.93 -1.24 0.11
CA GLU A 32 6.33 -0.47 -1.08
C GLU A 32 5.16 -0.31 -2.05
N MET A 33 4.38 -1.36 -2.29
CA MET A 33 3.16 -1.25 -3.11
C MET A 33 2.14 -0.28 -2.51
N ALA A 34 1.94 -0.33 -1.18
CA ALA A 34 1.04 0.58 -0.48
C ALA A 34 1.52 2.03 -0.52
N GLN A 35 2.82 2.26 -0.41
CA GLN A 35 3.43 3.59 -0.53
C GLN A 35 3.28 4.14 -1.97
N ASN A 36 3.58 3.33 -2.98
CA ASN A 36 3.39 3.71 -4.38
C ASN A 36 1.91 4.02 -4.67
N PHE A 37 0.99 3.26 -4.07
CA PHE A 37 -0.44 3.54 -4.13
C PHE A 37 -0.78 4.89 -3.49
N SER A 38 -0.30 5.17 -2.28
CA SER A 38 -0.57 6.45 -1.60
C SER A 38 -0.03 7.64 -2.39
N GLU A 39 1.22 7.55 -2.86
CA GLU A 39 1.84 8.61 -3.66
C GLU A 39 1.05 8.89 -4.94
N ARG A 40 0.57 7.83 -5.61
CA ARG A 40 -0.25 7.99 -6.81
C ARG A 40 -1.60 8.64 -6.51
N VAL A 41 -2.29 8.21 -5.45
CA VAL A 41 -3.55 8.84 -5.03
C VAL A 41 -3.31 10.32 -4.69
N TYR A 42 -2.23 10.64 -4.00
CA TYR A 42 -1.94 12.00 -3.57
C TYR A 42 -1.58 12.92 -4.73
N ASN A 43 -0.74 12.45 -5.66
CA ASN A 43 -0.38 13.21 -6.84
C ASN A 43 -1.61 13.54 -7.70
N GLU A 44 -2.48 12.57 -7.95
CA GLU A 44 -3.67 12.78 -8.77
C GLU A 44 -4.69 13.70 -8.06
N THR A 45 -4.81 13.58 -6.73
CA THR A 45 -5.64 14.48 -5.92
C THR A 45 -5.09 15.91 -5.95
N GLN A 46 -3.76 16.07 -5.83
CA GLN A 46 -3.09 17.38 -5.88
C GLN A 46 -3.28 18.08 -7.23
N LEU A 47 -3.28 17.33 -8.33
CA LEU A 47 -3.56 17.89 -9.65
C LEU A 47 -4.96 18.53 -9.67
N VAL A 48 -5.98 17.83 -9.16
CA VAL A 48 -7.35 18.37 -9.11
C VAL A 48 -7.46 19.53 -8.11
N ASP A 49 -6.81 19.46 -6.94
CA ASP A 49 -6.77 20.54 -5.95
C ASP A 49 -6.19 21.84 -6.53
N THR A 50 -5.18 21.72 -7.39
CA THR A 50 -4.50 22.86 -8.04
C THR A 50 -5.21 23.37 -9.31
N GLY A 51 -6.36 22.80 -9.65
CA GLY A 51 -7.21 23.26 -10.75
C GLY A 51 -7.05 22.49 -12.05
N ALA A 52 -6.46 21.29 -12.04
CA ALA A 52 -6.62 20.38 -13.17
C ALA A 52 -8.09 19.97 -13.35
N ASN A 53 -8.46 19.62 -14.58
CA ASN A 53 -9.75 19.04 -14.87
C ASN A 53 -9.91 17.67 -14.16
N ASN A 54 -11.14 17.18 -14.12
CA ASN A 54 -11.46 15.86 -13.57
C ASN A 54 -10.54 14.76 -14.13
N THR A 55 -10.04 13.92 -13.23
CA THR A 55 -9.15 12.80 -13.53
C THR A 55 -9.90 11.48 -13.38
N LEU A 56 -9.62 10.53 -14.28
CA LEU A 56 -10.08 9.15 -14.19
C LEU A 56 -8.91 8.22 -14.48
N ILE A 57 -8.51 7.42 -13.51
CA ILE A 57 -7.36 6.51 -13.64
C ILE A 57 -7.67 5.11 -13.15
N GLU A 58 -7.04 4.12 -13.77
CA GLU A 58 -6.98 2.76 -13.24
C GLU A 58 -5.90 2.67 -12.17
N ILE A 59 -6.28 2.20 -10.99
CA ILE A 59 -5.40 2.02 -9.83
C ILE A 59 -5.64 0.67 -9.19
N ASN A 60 -4.57 -0.01 -8.78
CA ASN A 60 -4.66 -1.28 -8.07
C ASN A 60 -4.54 -1.00 -6.56
N VAL A 61 -5.63 -1.21 -5.82
CA VAL A 61 -5.67 -1.05 -4.36
C VAL A 61 -4.98 -2.26 -3.72
N PRO A 62 -3.85 -2.08 -3.02
CA PRO A 62 -3.17 -3.20 -2.37
C PRO A 62 -3.99 -3.79 -1.22
N THR A 63 -3.81 -5.07 -0.93
CA THR A 63 -4.45 -5.72 0.22
C THR A 63 -3.98 -5.07 1.53
N GLY A 64 -4.90 -4.85 2.47
CA GLY A 64 -4.61 -4.23 3.76
C GLY A 64 -4.52 -2.69 3.72
N VAL A 65 -4.76 -2.07 2.55
CA VAL A 65 -4.83 -0.62 2.43
C VAL A 65 -6.24 -0.11 2.76
N THR A 66 -6.31 0.97 3.53
CA THR A 66 -7.54 1.72 3.79
C THR A 66 -7.31 3.19 3.47
N VAL A 67 -8.29 3.81 2.80
CA VAL A 67 -8.27 5.24 2.47
C VAL A 67 -9.38 5.92 3.26
N THR A 68 -9.04 7.02 3.94
CA THR A 68 -9.96 7.83 4.73
C THR A 68 -9.74 9.30 4.43
N ALA A 69 -10.78 10.12 4.55
CA ALA A 69 -10.69 11.57 4.40
C ALA A 69 -11.39 12.26 5.57
N GLU A 70 -10.77 13.31 6.10
CA GLU A 70 -11.34 14.17 7.14
C GLU A 70 -11.06 15.63 6.78
N GLY A 71 -12.13 16.41 6.55
CA GLY A 71 -12.00 17.80 6.12
C GLY A 71 -11.26 17.89 4.78
N SER A 72 -10.08 18.49 4.78
CA SER A 72 -9.19 18.59 3.60
C SER A 72 -7.96 17.68 3.67
N THR A 73 -7.94 16.73 4.59
CA THR A 73 -6.84 15.78 4.76
C THR A 73 -7.24 14.40 4.24
N LEU A 74 -6.40 13.80 3.41
CA LEU A 74 -6.52 12.43 2.94
C LEU A 74 -5.46 11.57 3.64
N THR A 75 -5.90 10.46 4.22
CA THR A 75 -5.05 9.50 4.91
C THR A 75 -5.15 8.16 4.21
N VAL A 76 -4.00 7.61 3.82
CA VAL A 76 -3.86 6.25 3.32
C VAL A 76 -3.10 5.47 4.37
N SER A 77 -3.70 4.38 4.84
CA SER A 77 -3.09 3.48 5.81
C SER A 77 -2.92 2.10 5.23
N PHE A 78 -1.87 1.40 5.65
CA PHE A 78 -1.58 0.02 5.31
C PHE A 78 -1.36 -0.78 6.58
N GLN A 79 -2.15 -1.83 6.75
CA GLN A 79 -1.97 -2.80 7.82
C GLN A 79 -1.23 -4.03 7.29
N SER A 80 -0.03 -4.29 7.81
CA SER A 80 0.73 -5.48 7.48
C SER A 80 0.10 -6.74 8.09
N SER A 81 0.44 -7.92 7.56
CA SER A 81 -0.01 -9.21 8.10
C SER A 81 0.38 -9.42 9.58
N GLY A 82 1.42 -8.73 10.06
CA GLY A 82 1.84 -8.74 11.46
C GLY A 82 1.05 -7.77 12.37
N GLY A 83 0.06 -7.05 11.82
CA GLY A 83 -0.78 -6.11 12.55
C GLY A 83 -0.17 -4.72 12.77
N GLN A 84 1.02 -4.45 12.20
CA GLN A 84 1.59 -3.11 12.23
C GLN A 84 0.87 -2.23 11.20
N ILE A 85 0.53 -1.01 11.59
CA ILE A 85 -0.13 -0.02 10.73
C ILE A 85 0.87 1.07 10.39
N THR A 86 1.05 1.32 9.10
CA THR A 86 1.74 2.49 8.57
C THR A 86 0.71 3.40 7.94
N ALA A 87 0.76 4.70 8.21
CA ALA A 87 -0.12 5.68 7.61
C ALA A 87 0.67 6.83 6.99
N TRP A 88 0.19 7.31 5.86
CA TRP A 88 0.66 8.51 5.18
C TRP A 88 -0.50 9.48 5.11
N GLU A 89 -0.23 10.77 5.22
CA GLU A 89 -1.27 11.81 5.22
C GLU A 89 -0.84 12.97 4.33
N GLU A 90 -1.78 13.49 3.55
CA GLU A 90 -1.59 14.68 2.71
C GLU A 90 -2.77 15.63 2.95
N SER A 91 -2.48 16.93 3.01
CA SER A 91 -3.51 17.96 3.22
C SER A 91 -3.62 18.87 2.00
N TYR A 92 -4.86 19.18 1.64
CA TYR A 92 -5.20 19.93 0.43
C TYR A 92 -5.87 21.26 0.77
N SER A 93 -6.00 22.11 -0.24
CA SER A 93 -6.63 23.43 -0.11
C SER A 93 -8.15 23.35 -0.04
N HIS A 94 -8.72 22.32 -0.66
CA HIS A 94 -10.17 22.09 -0.70
C HIS A 94 -10.58 20.90 0.17
N PRO A 95 -11.81 20.91 0.73
CA PRO A 95 -12.36 19.76 1.43
C PRO A 95 -12.50 18.56 0.49
N ILE A 96 -12.38 17.35 1.06
CA ILE A 96 -12.44 16.08 0.35
C ILE A 96 -13.70 15.33 0.77
N SER A 97 -14.45 14.85 -0.23
CA SER A 97 -15.50 13.86 -0.07
C SER A 97 -15.02 12.54 -0.68
N LEU A 98 -14.88 11.52 0.16
CA LEU A 98 -14.32 10.23 -0.23
C LEU A 98 -15.38 9.13 -0.20
N GLN A 99 -15.54 8.43 -1.31
CA GLN A 99 -16.13 7.10 -1.36
C GLN A 99 -14.99 6.08 -1.47
N ALA A 100 -14.57 5.55 -0.31
CA ALA A 100 -13.43 4.63 -0.20
C ALA A 100 -13.63 3.35 -1.04
N PRO A 101 -12.52 2.70 -1.48
CA PRO A 101 -12.61 1.44 -2.20
C PRO A 101 -13.24 0.35 -1.33
N SER A 102 -14.07 -0.51 -1.93
CA SER A 102 -14.76 -1.61 -1.24
C SER A 102 -13.87 -2.82 -0.96
N GLY A 103 -12.72 -2.91 -1.61
CA GLY A 103 -11.76 -4.00 -1.42
C GLY A 103 -10.40 -3.74 -2.06
N SER A 104 -9.57 -4.78 -2.07
CA SER A 104 -8.28 -4.77 -2.78
C SER A 104 -8.43 -5.28 -4.22
N GLY A 105 -7.58 -4.80 -5.12
CA GLY A 105 -7.57 -5.17 -6.53
C GLY A 105 -7.75 -3.97 -7.46
N PRO A 106 -7.98 -4.21 -8.76
CA PRO A 106 -8.12 -3.15 -9.75
C PRO A 106 -9.40 -2.35 -9.53
N HIS A 107 -9.26 -1.03 -9.49
CA HIS A 107 -10.37 -0.08 -9.40
C HIS A 107 -10.17 1.03 -10.41
N MET A 108 -11.28 1.58 -10.91
CA MET A 108 -11.29 2.87 -11.58
C MET A 108 -11.50 3.95 -10.52
N MET A 109 -10.50 4.80 -10.33
CA MET A 109 -10.57 5.95 -9.44
C MET A 109 -10.91 7.20 -10.24
N ARG A 110 -12.00 7.86 -9.87
CA ARG A 110 -12.40 9.18 -10.37
C ARG A 110 -12.09 10.23 -9.33
N ILE A 111 -11.45 11.31 -9.74
CA ILE A 111 -11.21 12.50 -8.93
C ILE A 111 -11.79 13.69 -9.67
N ALA A 112 -12.69 14.44 -9.03
CA ALA A 112 -13.33 15.59 -9.65
C ALA A 112 -13.52 16.74 -8.67
N MET A 113 -13.40 17.97 -9.14
CA MET A 113 -13.75 19.15 -8.37
C MET A 113 -15.22 19.51 -8.62
N ILE A 114 -16.07 19.37 -7.61
CA ILE A 114 -17.51 19.65 -7.70
C ILE A 114 -17.90 20.62 -6.58
N ALA A 115 -18.40 21.79 -6.96
CA ALA A 115 -18.80 22.85 -6.03
C ALA A 115 -17.73 23.24 -4.98
N GLY A 116 -16.44 23.14 -5.34
CA GLY A 116 -15.32 23.46 -4.45
C GLY A 116 -14.94 22.35 -3.47
N ILE A 117 -15.49 21.14 -3.64
CA ILE A 117 -15.15 19.92 -2.90
C ILE A 117 -14.48 18.96 -3.88
N ILE A 118 -13.38 18.34 -3.46
CA ILE A 118 -12.75 17.25 -4.22
C ILE A 118 -13.52 15.97 -3.93
N GLU A 119 -14.20 15.42 -4.93
CA GLU A 119 -14.82 14.10 -4.86
C GLU A 119 -13.83 13.03 -5.34
N LEU A 120 -13.44 12.13 -4.43
CA LEU A 120 -12.75 10.87 -4.77
C LEU A 120 -13.75 9.72 -4.75
N THR A 121 -13.83 8.98 -5.85
CA THR A 121 -14.69 7.80 -5.98
C THR A 121 -13.89 6.63 -6.54
N PHE A 122 -14.00 5.47 -5.90
CA PHE A 122 -13.45 4.21 -6.40
C PHE A 122 -14.60 3.30 -6.88
N ALA A 123 -14.48 2.80 -8.11
CA ALA A 123 -15.39 1.80 -8.68
C ALA A 123 -14.60 0.53 -9.02
N GLU A 124 -15.11 -0.64 -8.63
CA GLU A 124 -14.51 -1.92 -9.00
C GLU A 124 -14.56 -2.14 -10.52
N LEU A 125 -13.57 -2.86 -11.05
CA LEU A 125 -13.44 -3.23 -12.46
C LEU A 125 -13.83 -4.69 -12.72
#